data_AF-A0A1G7GK13-F1
#
_entry.id   AF-A0A1G7GK13-F1
#
_cell.length_a   1.000
_cell.length_b   1.000
_cell.length_c   1.000
_cell.angle_alpha   90.00
_cell.angle_beta   90.00
_cell.angle_gamma   90.00
#
_symmetry.space_group_name_H-M   'P 1'
#
loop_
_entity.id
_entity.type
_entity.pdbx_description
1 polymer ?
#
loop_
_entity_poly.entity_id
_entity_poly.type
_entity_poly.pdbx_seq_one_letter_code
_entity_poly.pdbx_strand_id
1 'polypeptide(L)'
;MKFFRSRKEDTTSGVGDKAAGWIASGILKLQRNWVKGMEKLFSKLSPASTKVVLVIAFLFAAGYCTMMVAYSFGKTATVMLKQVNGVQPVAIGKTVPDLPPGVPAFIKRMERFKHYLDSLSKTGDGRKIRDSLLFRRPGLLDSIQRIERIYCEK
;
A
#
# COMPACT_ATOMS: atom_id res chain seq x y z
N MET A 1 13.90 -19.35 -49.12
CA MET A 1 13.39 -20.02 -47.89
C MET A 1 13.70 -19.18 -46.66
N LYS A 2 12.69 -18.52 -46.09
CA LYS A 2 12.38 -18.48 -44.65
C LYS A 2 11.27 -17.46 -44.45
N PHE A 3 10.07 -18.01 -44.35
CA PHE A 3 8.82 -17.34 -44.06
C PHE A 3 8.88 -16.80 -42.62
N PHE A 4 8.85 -15.48 -42.44
CA PHE A 4 8.42 -14.89 -41.17
C PHE A 4 6.94 -14.55 -41.27
N ARG A 5 6.13 -15.52 -40.84
CA ARG A 5 4.69 -15.40 -40.69
C ARG A 5 4.41 -14.60 -39.42
N SER A 6 4.25 -13.28 -39.54
CA SER A 6 3.78 -12.45 -38.44
C SER A 6 2.32 -12.82 -38.15
N ARG A 7 2.10 -13.45 -37.00
CA ARG A 7 0.79 -13.80 -36.47
C ARG A 7 0.03 -12.50 -36.22
N LYS A 8 -1.02 -12.22 -37.02
CA LYS A 8 -2.05 -11.25 -36.64
C LYS A 8 -2.84 -11.88 -35.50
N GLU A 9 -2.88 -11.18 -34.37
CA GLU A 9 -3.69 -11.53 -33.22
C GLU A 9 -5.13 -11.11 -33.53
N ASP A 10 -6.01 -12.08 -33.75
CA ASP A 10 -7.42 -11.85 -34.03
C ASP A 10 -8.16 -11.50 -32.72
N THR A 11 -8.44 -10.21 -32.57
CA THR A 11 -9.72 -9.59 -32.18
C THR A 11 -10.67 -10.37 -31.26
N THR A 12 -10.74 -9.98 -29.99
CA THR A 12 -11.95 -10.08 -29.16
C THR A 12 -12.18 -8.77 -28.39
N SER A 13 -12.38 -7.64 -29.09
CA SER A 13 -12.69 -6.34 -28.43
C SER A 13 -13.45 -5.33 -29.32
N GLY A 14 -14.34 -5.80 -30.20
CA GLY A 14 -15.06 -4.94 -31.16
C GLY A 14 -15.96 -3.83 -30.57
N VAL A 15 -16.27 -3.86 -29.27
CA VAL A 15 -17.02 -2.80 -28.57
C VAL A 15 -16.08 -1.91 -27.74
N GLY A 16 -15.04 -2.49 -27.12
CA GLY A 16 -14.06 -1.77 -26.30
C GLY A 16 -13.18 -0.83 -27.13
N ASP A 17 -12.75 -1.25 -28.32
CA ASP A 17 -11.89 -0.42 -29.19
C ASP A 17 -12.64 0.77 -29.79
N LYS A 18 -13.95 0.62 -30.05
CA LYS A 18 -14.81 1.72 -30.51
C LYS A 18 -15.07 2.73 -29.38
N ALA A 19 -15.34 2.25 -28.16
CA ALA A 19 -15.53 3.10 -26.99
C ALA A 19 -14.23 3.82 -26.61
N ALA A 20 -13.10 3.13 -26.59
CA ALA A 20 -11.78 3.71 -26.34
C ALA A 20 -11.41 4.73 -27.43
N GLY A 21 -11.70 4.45 -28.70
CA GLY A 21 -11.49 5.38 -29.80
C GLY A 21 -12.34 6.66 -29.68
N TRP A 22 -13.59 6.55 -29.22
CA TRP A 22 -14.47 7.69 -28.96
C TRP A 22 -14.04 8.51 -27.75
N ILE A 23 -13.67 7.85 -26.65
CA ILE A 23 -13.17 8.51 -25.43
C ILE A 23 -11.85 9.23 -25.73
N ALA A 24 -10.90 8.57 -26.41
CA ALA A 24 -9.65 9.18 -26.82
C ALA A 24 -9.89 10.39 -27.74
N SER A 25 -10.82 10.26 -28.69
CA SER A 25 -11.19 11.37 -29.59
C SER A 25 -11.86 12.52 -28.84
N GLY A 26 -12.67 12.22 -27.81
CA GLY A 26 -13.29 13.21 -26.94
C GLY A 26 -12.25 13.98 -26.11
N ILE A 27 -11.31 13.27 -25.48
CA ILE A 27 -10.20 13.86 -24.73
C ILE A 27 -9.34 14.74 -25.65
N LEU A 28 -9.01 14.26 -26.85
CA LEU A 28 -8.23 15.03 -27.82
C LEU A 28 -8.96 16.30 -28.29
N LYS A 29 -10.28 16.25 -28.49
CA LYS A 29 -11.08 17.44 -28.82
C LYS A 29 -11.11 18.44 -27.67
N LEU A 30 -11.27 17.96 -26.44
CA LEU A 30 -11.26 18.79 -25.25
C LEU A 30 -9.90 19.46 -25.08
N GLN A 31 -8.81 18.71 -25.24
CA GLN A 31 -7.45 19.22 -25.17
C GLN A 31 -7.20 20.29 -26.25
N ARG A 32 -7.60 20.06 -27.50
CA ARG A 32 -7.45 21.06 -28.57
C ARG A 32 -8.27 22.32 -28.31
N ASN A 33 -9.50 22.19 -27.83
CA ASN A 33 -10.33 23.34 -27.49
C ASN A 33 -9.76 24.13 -26.30
N TRP A 34 -9.22 23.43 -25.30
CA TRP A 34 -8.57 24.05 -24.16
C TRP A 34 -7.29 24.77 -24.56
N VAL A 35 -6.45 24.18 -25.41
CA VAL A 35 -5.25 24.83 -25.96
C VAL A 35 -5.63 26.08 -26.75
N LYS A 36 -6.63 26.03 -27.63
CA LYS A 36 -7.11 27.21 -28.36
C LYS A 36 -7.67 28.29 -27.42
N GLY A 37 -8.35 27.88 -26.35
CA GLY A 37 -8.86 28.79 -25.33
C GLY A 37 -7.73 29.50 -24.57
N MET A 38 -6.74 28.73 -24.12
CA MET A 38 -5.54 29.27 -23.49
C MET A 38 -4.76 30.16 -24.45
N GLU A 39 -4.55 29.74 -25.69
CA GLU A 39 -3.85 30.53 -26.70
C GLU A 39 -4.54 31.88 -26.95
N LYS A 40 -5.88 31.92 -26.99
CA LYS A 40 -6.63 33.19 -27.12
C LYS A 40 -6.50 34.09 -25.89
N LEU A 41 -6.39 33.50 -24.70
CA LEU A 41 -6.20 34.24 -23.44
C LEU A 41 -4.76 34.77 -23.32
N PHE A 42 -3.77 33.96 -23.67
CA PHE A 42 -2.34 34.27 -23.55
C PHE A 42 -1.80 35.10 -24.73
N SER A 43 -2.36 34.97 -25.94
CA SER A 43 -1.96 35.79 -27.10
C SER A 43 -2.29 37.28 -26.97
N LYS A 44 -3.26 37.62 -26.12
CA LYS A 44 -3.65 39.01 -25.83
C LYS A 44 -2.88 39.64 -24.67
N LEU A 45 -2.03 38.89 -23.98
CA LEU A 45 -1.27 39.37 -22.83
C LEU A 45 0.09 39.93 -23.26
N SER A 46 0.36 41.17 -22.88
CA SER A 46 1.69 41.79 -23.00
C SER A 46 2.72 41.04 -22.13
N PRO A 47 4.01 40.98 -22.50
CA PRO A 47 5.04 40.28 -21.72
C PRO A 47 5.15 40.74 -20.25
N ALA A 48 4.79 42.00 -19.96
CA ALA A 48 4.69 42.49 -18.58
C ALA A 48 3.50 41.89 -17.83
N SER A 49 2.33 41.83 -18.48
CA SER A 49 1.11 41.23 -17.91
C SER A 49 1.25 39.72 -17.71
N THR A 50 1.96 39.02 -18.60
CA THR A 50 2.23 37.58 -18.45
C THR A 50 3.05 37.28 -17.20
N LYS A 51 4.07 38.10 -16.88
CA LYS A 51 4.85 37.97 -15.63
C LYS A 51 3.96 38.15 -14.40
N VAL A 52 3.10 39.17 -14.41
CA VAL A 52 2.17 39.45 -13.30
C VAL A 52 1.20 38.28 -13.09
N VAL A 53 0.60 37.76 -14.17
CA VAL A 53 -0.30 36.59 -14.10
C VAL A 53 0.43 35.38 -13.54
N LEU A 54 1.70 35.16 -13.91
CA LEU A 54 2.50 34.03 -13.44
C LEU A 54 2.82 34.16 -11.94
N VAL A 55 3.21 35.35 -11.47
CA VAL A 55 3.42 35.60 -10.03
C VAL A 55 2.13 35.39 -9.25
N ILE A 56 1.01 35.92 -9.72
CA ILE A 56 -0.30 35.75 -9.08
C ILE A 56 -0.68 34.26 -9.02
N ALA A 57 -0.52 33.52 -10.12
CA ALA A 57 -0.79 32.09 -10.15
C ALA A 57 0.09 31.32 -9.16
N PHE A 58 1.36 31.70 -9.03
CA PHE A 58 2.28 31.08 -8.08
C PHE A 58 1.87 31.36 -6.62
N LEU A 59 1.45 32.59 -6.32
CA LEU A 59 0.95 32.97 -5.00
C LEU A 59 -0.33 32.21 -4.65
N PHE A 60 -1.28 32.06 -5.59
CA PHE A 60 -2.47 31.26 -5.37
C PHE A 60 -2.15 29.78 -5.16
N ALA A 61 -1.25 29.20 -5.97
CA ALA A 61 -0.83 27.81 -5.81
C ALA A 61 -0.13 27.57 -4.47
N ALA A 62 0.83 28.43 -4.11
CA ALA A 62 1.53 28.37 -2.84
C ALA A 62 0.57 28.58 -1.64
N GLY A 63 -0.35 29.54 -1.75
CA GLY A 63 -1.37 29.80 -0.74
C GLY A 63 -2.31 28.61 -0.56
N TYR A 64 -2.77 27.99 -1.66
CA TYR A 64 -3.63 26.80 -1.62
C TYR A 64 -2.91 25.60 -0.99
N CYS A 65 -1.66 25.31 -1.39
CA CYS A 65 -0.85 24.25 -0.79
C CYS A 65 -0.65 24.49 0.71
N THR A 66 -0.31 25.72 1.10
CA THR A 66 -0.10 26.09 2.50
C THR A 66 -1.39 25.95 3.31
N MET A 67 -2.54 26.36 2.75
CA MET A 67 -3.85 26.19 3.37
C MET A 67 -4.22 24.72 3.54
N MET A 68 -3.94 23.88 2.54
CA MET A 68 -4.17 22.43 2.60
C MET A 68 -3.33 21.77 3.70
N VAL A 69 -2.06 22.15 3.80
CA VAL A 69 -1.14 21.67 4.83
C VAL A 69 -1.59 22.13 6.22
N ALA A 70 -1.94 23.41 6.39
CA ALA A 70 -2.44 23.95 7.66
C ALA A 70 -3.74 23.24 8.10
N TYR A 71 -4.66 23.00 7.15
CA TYR A 71 -5.89 22.25 7.42
C TYR A 71 -5.62 20.78 7.77
N SER A 72 -4.56 20.18 7.22
CA SER A 72 -4.13 18.82 7.53
C SER A 72 -3.49 18.68 8.92
N PHE A 73 -2.92 19.75 9.48
CA PHE A 73 -2.37 19.74 10.84
C PHE A 73 -3.45 20.00 11.91
N GLY A 74 -4.47 20.80 11.60
CA GLY A 74 -5.59 21.07 12.51
C GLY A 74 -6.59 19.91 12.64
N LYS A 75 -6.57 18.95 11.72
CA LYS A 75 -7.25 17.68 11.86
C LYS A 75 -6.24 16.65 12.33
N THR A 76 -6.39 16.15 13.56
CA THR A 76 -5.79 14.86 13.95
C THR A 76 -6.08 13.93 12.80
N ALA A 77 -5.04 13.36 12.18
CA ALA A 77 -5.21 12.45 11.08
C ALA A 77 -6.17 11.35 11.56
N THR A 78 -7.44 11.45 11.16
CA THR A 78 -8.25 10.29 10.92
C THR A 78 -7.52 9.65 9.77
N VAL A 79 -6.51 8.85 10.14
CA VAL A 79 -6.06 7.73 9.35
C VAL A 79 -7.38 7.06 9.03
N MET A 80 -7.91 7.32 7.84
CA MET A 80 -8.78 6.38 7.19
C MET A 80 -7.86 5.18 7.05
N LEU A 81 -7.81 4.39 8.12
CA LEU A 81 -7.58 2.97 8.07
C LEU A 81 -8.56 2.58 6.99
N LYS A 82 -8.05 2.49 5.76
CA LYS A 82 -8.66 1.65 4.77
C LYS A 82 -8.77 0.37 5.56
N GLN A 83 -9.98 0.02 6.00
CA GLN A 83 -10.30 -1.34 6.31
C GLN A 83 -9.96 -2.02 5.00
N VAL A 84 -8.71 -2.48 4.89
CA VAL A 84 -8.43 -3.74 4.27
C VAL A 84 -9.53 -4.57 4.90
N ASN A 85 -10.51 -4.95 4.07
CA ASN A 85 -11.36 -6.07 4.36
C ASN A 85 -10.34 -7.15 4.68
N GLY A 86 -10.01 -7.27 5.96
CA GLY A 86 -9.42 -8.45 6.51
C GLY A 86 -10.42 -9.46 6.01
N VAL A 87 -9.99 -10.25 5.04
CA VAL A 87 -10.72 -11.41 4.61
C VAL A 87 -11.06 -12.05 5.93
N GLN A 88 -12.32 -11.92 6.37
CA GLN A 88 -12.76 -12.67 7.53
C GLN A 88 -12.39 -14.07 7.10
N PRO A 89 -11.50 -14.77 7.81
CA PRO A 89 -11.20 -16.13 7.45
C PRO A 89 -12.57 -16.75 7.38
N VAL A 90 -12.99 -17.14 6.16
CA VAL A 90 -14.25 -17.83 5.97
C VAL A 90 -14.19 -18.89 7.04
N ALA A 91 -15.13 -18.84 7.98
CA ALA A 91 -15.39 -19.96 8.84
C ALA A 91 -15.94 -21.02 7.88
N ILE A 92 -15.02 -21.58 7.07
CA ILE A 92 -15.17 -22.87 6.45
C ILE A 92 -15.47 -23.67 7.68
N GLY A 93 -16.72 -24.13 7.78
CA GLY A 93 -17.15 -25.05 8.79
C GLY A 93 -16.19 -26.22 8.77
N LYS A 94 -15.09 -26.07 9.51
CA LYS A 94 -14.24 -27.13 9.93
C LYS A 94 -14.84 -27.43 11.27
N THR A 95 -15.78 -28.37 11.24
CA THR A 95 -15.61 -29.59 12.01
C THR A 95 -14.28 -29.52 12.73
N VAL A 96 -14.33 -29.20 14.02
CA VAL A 96 -13.19 -29.34 14.93
C VAL A 96 -12.65 -30.73 14.60
N PRO A 97 -11.53 -30.88 13.87
CA PRO A 97 -10.95 -32.19 13.71
C PRO A 97 -10.38 -32.41 15.08
N ASP A 98 -11.06 -33.27 15.85
CA ASP A 98 -10.73 -33.67 17.21
C ASP A 98 -9.30 -33.28 17.56
N LEU A 99 -9.17 -32.16 18.30
CA LEU A 99 -7.89 -31.81 18.88
C LEU A 99 -7.51 -33.02 19.72
N PRO A 100 -6.40 -33.72 19.41
CA PRO A 100 -6.02 -34.88 20.20
C PRO A 100 -5.90 -34.42 21.66
N PRO A 101 -6.45 -35.18 22.62
CA PRO A 101 -6.40 -34.84 24.03
C PRO A 101 -4.94 -34.91 24.50
N GLY A 102 -4.25 -33.78 24.40
CA GLY A 102 -2.83 -33.67 24.72
C GLY A 102 -2.26 -32.33 24.28
N VAL A 103 -1.34 -31.79 25.09
CA VAL A 103 -0.59 -30.57 24.78
C VAL A 103 0.02 -30.72 23.38
N PRO A 104 -0.36 -29.88 22.39
CA PRO A 104 0.14 -30.00 21.02
C PRO A 104 1.67 -30.02 21.04
N ALA A 105 2.29 -30.91 20.25
CA ALA A 105 3.76 -31.05 20.20
C ALA A 105 4.48 -29.71 19.90
N PHE A 106 3.77 -28.79 19.23
CA PHE A 106 4.19 -27.42 18.99
C PHE A 106 4.37 -26.58 20.26
N ILE A 107 3.52 -26.73 21.27
CA ILE A 107 3.63 -26.01 22.56
C ILE A 107 4.90 -26.45 23.30
N LYS A 108 5.18 -27.76 23.37
CA LYS A 108 6.43 -28.27 23.94
C LYS A 108 7.68 -27.76 23.21
N ARG A 109 7.58 -27.57 21.89
CA ARG A 109 8.67 -26.97 21.09
C ARG A 109 8.87 -25.50 21.43
N MET A 110 7.78 -24.77 21.65
CA MET A 110 7.82 -23.35 22.02
C MET A 110 8.38 -23.14 23.44
N GLU A 111 8.00 -23.99 24.38
CA GLU A 111 8.53 -23.99 25.76
C GLU A 111 10.04 -24.25 25.77
N ARG A 112 10.52 -25.27 25.04
CA ARG A 112 11.97 -25.50 24.85
C ARG A 112 12.68 -24.31 24.23
N PHE A 113 12.03 -23.62 23.29
CA PHE A 113 12.59 -22.43 22.67
C PHE A 113 12.69 -21.25 23.66
N LYS A 114 11.71 -21.08 24.54
CA LYS A 114 11.74 -20.10 25.64
C LYS A 114 12.90 -20.39 26.59
N HIS A 115 13.06 -21.65 27.02
CA HIS A 115 14.20 -22.06 27.84
C HIS A 115 15.55 -21.88 27.16
N TYR A 116 15.63 -22.07 25.84
CA TYR A 116 16.84 -21.79 25.08
C TYR A 116 17.17 -20.29 25.07
N LEU A 117 16.18 -19.41 24.84
CA LEU A 117 16.36 -17.96 24.94
C LEU A 117 16.81 -17.51 26.34
N ASP A 118 16.24 -18.10 27.39
CA ASP A 118 16.64 -17.84 28.77
C ASP A 118 18.06 -18.33 29.04
N SER A 119 18.44 -19.50 28.51
CA SER A 119 19.79 -20.04 28.64
C SER A 119 20.82 -19.16 27.94
N LEU A 120 20.49 -18.63 26.76
CA LEU A 120 21.33 -17.66 26.04
C LEU A 120 21.54 -16.38 26.84
N SER A 121 20.55 -15.94 27.62
CA SER A 121 20.66 -14.71 28.43
C SER A 121 21.64 -14.81 29.61
N LYS A 122 22.00 -16.03 30.03
CA LYS A 122 22.86 -16.30 31.19
C LYS A 122 24.36 -16.18 30.89
N THR A 123 24.77 -16.32 29.63
CA THR A 123 26.19 -16.28 29.23
C THR A 123 26.50 -15.02 28.43
N GLY A 124 27.68 -14.43 28.61
CA GLY A 124 28.11 -13.21 27.90
C GLY A 124 28.06 -13.34 26.38
N ASP A 125 28.52 -14.46 25.83
CA ASP A 125 28.44 -14.73 24.39
C ASP A 125 27.04 -15.15 23.92
N GLY A 126 26.26 -15.78 24.80
CA GLY A 126 24.86 -16.13 24.52
C GLY A 126 23.98 -14.90 24.33
N ARG A 127 24.25 -13.80 25.04
CA ARG A 127 23.53 -12.53 24.87
C ARG A 127 23.70 -11.95 23.47
N LYS A 128 24.91 -12.01 22.90
CA LYS A 128 25.18 -11.54 21.53
C LYS A 128 24.33 -12.31 20.50
N ILE A 129 24.20 -13.63 20.69
CA ILE A 129 23.38 -14.48 19.83
C ILE A 129 21.89 -14.15 19.99
N ARG A 130 21.43 -13.98 21.23
CA ARG A 130 20.05 -13.58 21.53
C ARG A 130 19.70 -12.25 20.88
N ASP A 131 20.56 -11.25 21.04
CA ASP A 131 20.30 -9.90 20.54
C ASP A 131 20.34 -9.88 19.00
N SER A 132 21.22 -10.65 18.36
CA SER A 132 21.20 -10.86 16.90
C SER A 132 19.91 -11.51 16.40
N LEU A 133 19.38 -12.48 17.15
CA LEU A 133 18.13 -13.17 16.82
C LEU A 133 16.92 -12.23 16.95
N LEU A 134 16.87 -11.42 18.01
CA LEU A 134 15.80 -10.43 18.23
C LEU A 134 15.87 -9.27 17.22
N PHE A 135 17.07 -8.87 16.82
CA PHE A 135 17.26 -7.85 15.79
C PHE A 135 16.75 -8.32 14.41
N ARG A 136 17.04 -9.57 14.03
CA ARG A 136 16.57 -10.14 12.75
C ARG A 136 15.07 -10.45 12.73
N ARG A 137 14.45 -10.64 13.90
CA ARG A 137 13.02 -11.00 14.03
C ARG A 137 12.34 -10.11 15.08
N PRO A 138 12.03 -8.86 14.74
CA PRO A 138 11.24 -8.00 15.63
C PRO A 138 9.85 -8.63 15.86
N GLY A 139 9.40 -8.66 17.12
CA GLY A 139 8.09 -9.23 17.50
C GLY A 139 8.07 -10.75 17.80
N LEU A 140 9.23 -11.42 17.81
CA LEU A 140 9.31 -12.85 18.17
C LEU A 140 8.80 -13.14 19.58
N LEU A 141 9.18 -12.30 20.56
CA LEU A 141 8.73 -12.46 21.95
C LEU A 141 7.23 -12.23 22.11
N ASP A 142 6.67 -11.22 21.43
CA ASP A 142 5.23 -10.93 21.46
C ASP A 142 4.41 -12.09 20.87
N SER A 143 4.90 -12.68 19.77
CA SER A 143 4.26 -13.83 19.14
C SER A 143 4.23 -15.05 20.05
N ILE A 144 5.32 -15.33 20.77
CA ILE A 144 5.39 -16.44 21.74
C ILE A 144 4.43 -16.19 22.90
N GLN A 145 4.41 -14.97 23.45
CA GLN A 145 3.50 -14.61 24.54
C GLN A 145 2.03 -14.72 24.13
N ARG A 146 1.67 -14.34 22.90
CA ARG A 146 0.31 -14.45 22.39
C ARG A 146 -0.15 -15.91 22.33
N ILE A 147 0.71 -16.81 21.85
CA ILE A 147 0.40 -18.24 21.78
C ILE A 147 0.32 -18.84 23.20
N GLU A 148 1.21 -18.44 24.10
CA GLU A 148 1.18 -18.85 25.52
C GLU A 148 -0.16 -18.48 26.17
N ARG A 149 -0.66 -17.25 25.99
CA ARG A 149 -1.99 -16.86 26.51
C ARG A 149 -3.14 -17.68 25.92
N ILE A 150 -3.12 -17.95 24.63
CA ILE A 150 -4.22 -18.70 23.97
C ILE A 150 -4.27 -20.17 24.42
N TYR A 151 -3.12 -20.79 24.70
CA TYR A 151 -3.03 -22.25 24.92
C TYR A 151 -2.72 -22.66 26.37
N CYS A 152 -2.07 -21.82 27.16
CA CYS A 152 -1.69 -22.11 28.55
C CYS A 152 -2.55 -21.37 29.60
N GLU A 153 -3.18 -20.26 29.25
CA GLU A 153 -4.05 -19.47 30.15
C GLU A 153 -5.52 -19.96 30.08
N LYS A 154 -5.72 -21.24 30.36
CA LYS A 154 -7.04 -21.84 30.60
C LYS A 154 -7.32 -21.96 32.09
#